data_AF-A0A3D2UR49-F1
#
_entry.id   AF-A0A3D2UR49-F1
#
_cell.length_a   1.000
_cell.length_b   1.000
_cell.length_c   1.000
_cell.angle_alpha   90.00
_cell.angle_beta   90.00
_cell.angle_gamma   90.00
#
_symmetry.space_group_name_H-M   'P 1'
#
loop_
_entity.id
_entity.type
_entity.pdbx_description
1 polymer ?
#
loop_
_entity_poly.entity_id
_entity_poly.type
_entity_poly.pdbx_seq_one_letter_code
_entity_poly.pdbx_strand_id
1 'polypeptide(L)' 'VINVGSGVETSIKDLIRQVLDVTNSKANVVYNAHASGGVSHMKADVNLAKEKLRFVPSVKLEDGLKLTLKRDSRFK' A
#
# COMPACT_ATOMS: atom_id res chain seq x y z
N VAL A 1 -3.02 22.20 -6.93
CA VAL A 1 -2.71 20.76 -6.78
C VAL A 1 -3.50 20.23 -5.59
N ILE A 2 -4.13 19.06 -5.68
CA ILE A 2 -4.88 18.40 -4.59
C ILE A 2 -4.27 17.01 -4.38
N ASN A 3 -3.81 16.71 -3.16
CA ASN A 3 -3.24 15.40 -2.82
C ASN A 3 -4.34 14.37 -2.63
N VAL A 4 -4.20 13.22 -3.29
CA VAL A 4 -5.10 12.07 -3.15
C VAL A 4 -4.27 10.87 -2.73
N GLY A 5 -4.74 10.14 -1.72
CA GLY A 5 -4.04 8.98 -1.17
C GLY A 5 -4.83 8.39 -0.01
N SER A 6 -4.30 7.37 0.65
CA SER A 6 -4.96 6.69 1.78
C SER A 6 -5.06 7.56 3.04
N GLY A 7 -4.21 8.58 3.19
CA GLY A 7 -4.06 9.31 4.44
C GLY A 7 -3.48 8.47 5.59
N VAL A 8 -2.99 7.26 5.29
CA VAL A 8 -2.43 6.30 6.24
C VAL A 8 -1.06 5.88 5.73
N GLU A 9 -0.04 6.02 6.57
CA GLU A 9 1.30 5.52 6.27
C GLU A 9 1.35 3.99 6.46
N THR A 10 2.18 3.30 5.68
CA THR A 10 2.42 1.86 5.83
C THR A 10 3.90 1.59 5.65
N SER A 11 4.50 0.89 6.62
CA SER A 11 5.91 0.50 6.52
C SER A 11 6.09 -0.59 5.47
N ILE A 12 7.29 -0.68 4.88
CA ILE A 12 7.64 -1.79 3.98
C ILE A 12 7.51 -3.14 4.69
N LYS A 13 7.83 -3.21 5.99
CA LYS A 13 7.69 -4.43 6.80
C LYS A 13 6.23 -4.89 6.91
N ASP A 14 5.30 -3.97 7.12
CA ASP A 14 3.87 -4.31 7.23
C ASP A 14 3.28 -4.66 5.88
N LEU A 15 3.71 -3.98 4.81
CA LEU A 15 3.35 -4.35 3.44
C LEU A 15 3.82 -5.77 3.11
N ILE A 16 5.06 -6.13 3.44
CA ILE A 16 5.59 -7.49 3.22
C ILE A 16 4.72 -8.53 3.95
N ARG A 17 4.38 -8.29 5.22
CA ARG A 17 3.50 -9.19 5.99
C ARG A 17 2.15 -9.37 5.29
N GLN A 18 1.48 -8.28 4.95
CA GLN A 18 0.17 -8.34 4.26
C GLN A 18 0.26 -9.08 2.92
N VAL A 19 1.33 -8.88 2.14
CA VAL A 19 1.54 -9.59 0.87
C VAL A 19 1.71 -11.10 1.09
N LEU A 20 2.53 -11.51 2.08
CA LEU A 20 2.70 -12.92 2.42
C LEU A 20 1.38 -13.55 2.85
N ASP A 21 0.61 -12.85 3.68
CA ASP A 21 -0.70 -13.32 4.18
C ASP A 21 -1.70 -13.47 3.03
N VAL A 22 -1.87 -12.46 2.17
CA VAL A 22 -2.87 -12.52 1.08
C VAL A 22 -2.50 -13.51 -0.03
N THR A 23 -1.22 -13.83 -0.18
CA THR A 23 -0.73 -14.83 -1.15
C THR A 23 -0.59 -16.23 -0.54
N ASN A 24 -0.79 -16.38 0.78
CA ASN A 24 -0.49 -17.60 1.54
C ASN A 24 0.94 -18.13 1.25
N SER A 25 1.90 -17.23 1.10
CA SER A 25 3.26 -17.54 0.68
C SER A 25 4.17 -17.83 1.87
N LYS A 26 5.11 -18.77 1.68
CA LYS A 26 6.21 -19.06 2.62
C LYS A 26 7.55 -18.48 2.16
N ALA A 27 7.52 -17.46 1.30
CA ALA A 27 8.73 -16.85 0.78
C ALA A 27 9.60 -16.25 1.90
N ASN A 28 10.92 -16.38 1.73
CA ASN A 28 11.88 -15.79 2.65
C ASN A 28 12.03 -14.29 2.39
N VAL A 29 12.04 -13.49 3.46
CA VAL A 29 12.27 -12.04 3.39
C VAL A 29 13.76 -11.76 3.49
N VAL A 30 14.35 -11.19 2.44
CA VAL A 30 15.77 -10.81 2.40
C VAL A 30 15.88 -9.28 2.46
N TYR A 31 16.71 -8.77 3.38
CA TYR A 31 16.98 -7.34 3.54
C TYR A 31 18.33 -7.00 2.91
N ASN A 32 18.36 -5.98 2.05
CA ASN A 32 19.59 -5.45 1.47
C ASN A 32 19.87 -4.06 2.04
N ALA A 33 20.91 -3.93 2.87
CA ALA A 33 21.30 -2.68 3.50
C ALA A 33 21.96 -1.67 2.55
N HIS A 34 22.36 -2.08 1.34
CA HIS A 34 23.05 -1.22 0.37
C HIS A 34 22.09 -0.41 -0.51
N ALA A 35 20.78 -0.66 -0.45
CA ALA A 35 19.77 0.10 -1.17
C ALA A 35 19.25 1.26 -0.29
N SER A 36 19.94 2.41 -0.28
CA SER A 36 19.58 3.59 0.53
C SER A 36 18.86 4.70 -0.26
N GLY A 37 18.18 4.36 -1.37
CA GLY A 37 17.45 5.33 -2.19
C GLY A 37 15.97 5.43 -1.82
N GLY A 38 15.50 6.63 -1.45
CA GLY A 38 14.08 6.93 -1.25
C GLY A 38 13.80 7.84 -0.06
N VAL A 39 12.57 8.35 0.05
CA VAL A 39 12.11 9.05 1.26
C VAL A 39 11.80 8.02 2.36
N SER A 40 12.20 8.31 3.60
CA SER A 40 11.98 7.42 4.74
C SER A 40 10.51 7.31 5.15
N HIS A 41 9.74 8.39 4.91
CA HIS A 41 8.34 8.51 5.28
C HIS A 41 7.57 9.21 4.17
N MET A 42 6.38 8.70 3.84
CA MET A 42 5.49 9.33 2.87
C MET A 42 4.04 9.08 3.26
N LYS A 43 3.29 10.16 3.47
CA LYS A 43 1.87 10.13 3.82
C LYS A 43 1.18 11.32 3.16
N ALA A 44 0.14 11.06 2.38
CA ALA A 44 -0.66 12.13 1.78
C ALA A 44 -1.49 12.84 2.87
N ASP A 45 -1.33 14.16 3.00
CA ASP A 45 -2.35 14.99 3.65
C ASP A 45 -3.56 15.10 2.69
N VAL A 46 -4.68 14.49 3.10
CA VAL A 46 -5.91 14.41 2.30
C VAL A 46 -6.96 15.44 2.72
N ASN A 47 -6.63 16.39 3.59
CA ASN A 47 -7.57 17.39 4.10
C ASN A 47 -8.21 18.21 2.96
N LEU A 48 -7.40 18.69 2.01
CA LEU A 48 -7.89 19.48 0.88
C LEU A 48 -8.78 18.65 -0.06
N ALA A 49 -8.47 17.37 -0.27
CA ALA A 49 -9.29 16.47 -1.08
C ALA A 49 -10.65 16.19 -0.40
N LYS A 50 -10.65 15.99 0.92
CA LYS A 50 -11.88 15.83 1.70
C LYS A 50 -12.78 17.07 1.58
N GLU A 51 -12.20 18.26 1.72
CA GLU A 51 -12.94 19.52 1.66
C GLU A 51 -13.52 19.82 0.26
N LYS A 52 -12.68 19.75 -0.77
CA LYS A 52 -13.06 20.20 -2.12
C LYS A 52 -13.75 19.13 -2.95
N LEU A 53 -13.42 17.86 -2.73
CA LEU A 53 -13.91 16.74 -3.55
C LEU A 53 -14.82 15.79 -2.79
N ARG A 54 -15.04 16.01 -1.48
CA ARG A 54 -15.70 15.03 -0.59
C ARG A 54 -15.02 13.65 -0.65
N PHE A 55 -13.72 13.65 -0.92
CA PHE A 55 -12.95 12.43 -1.10
C PHE A 55 -12.79 11.70 0.24
N VAL A 56 -13.08 10.40 0.22
CA VAL A 56 -12.84 9.47 1.33
C VAL A 56 -12.20 8.21 0.74
N PRO A 57 -11.00 7.80 1.19
CA PRO A 57 -10.42 6.52 0.79
C PRO A 57 -11.36 5.38 1.17
N SER A 58 -11.78 4.60 0.18
CA SER A 58 -12.79 3.55 0.36
C SER A 58 -12.24 2.12 0.38
N VAL A 59 -10.99 1.94 -0.04
CA VAL A 59 -10.34 0.62 -0.11
C VAL A 59 -9.13 0.60 0.82
N LYS A 60 -9.14 -0.32 1.78
CA LYS A 60 -7.97 -0.57 2.63
C LYS A 60 -6.89 -1.28 1.81
N LEU A 61 -5.63 -1.13 2.23
CA LEU A 61 -4.50 -1.75 1.54
C LEU A 61 -4.66 -3.27 1.37
N GLU A 62 -5.04 -3.97 2.44
CA GLU A 62 -5.28 -5.43 2.42
C GLU A 62 -6.36 -5.83 1.40
N ASP A 63 -7.49 -5.12 1.38
CA ASP A 63 -8.58 -5.37 0.43
C ASP A 63 -8.11 -5.11 -1.02
N GLY A 64 -7.33 -4.06 -1.22
CA GLY A 64 -6.70 -3.75 -2.50
C GLY A 64 -5.73 -4.84 -2.98
N LEU A 65 -4.93 -5.40 -2.08
CA LEU A 65 -4.02 -6.51 -2.37
C LEU A 65 -4.80 -7.77 -2.79
N LYS A 66 -5.86 -8.15 -2.04
CA LYS A 66 -6.74 -9.27 -2.40
C LYS A 66 -7.41 -9.06 -3.76
N LEU A 67 -7.88 -7.85 -4.04
CA LEU A 67 -8.49 -7.50 -5.34
C LEU A 67 -7.46 -7.55 -6.48
N THR A 68 -6.22 -7.16 -6.22
CA THR A 68 -5.12 -7.24 -7.20
C THR A 68 -4.90 -8.69 -7.61
N LEU A 69 -4.76 -9.60 -6.65
CA LEU A 69 -4.62 -11.04 -6.91
C LEU A 69 -5.83 -11.62 -7.65
N LYS A 70 -7.04 -11.28 -7.20
CA LYS A 70 -8.28 -11.80 -7.80
C LYS A 70 -8.47 -11.37 -9.27
N ARG A 71 -8.02 -10.17 -9.63
CA ARG A 71 -8.24 -9.58 -10.96
C ARG A 71 -7.12 -9.87 -11.94
N ASP A 72 -5.91 -10.14 -11.45
CA ASP A 72 -4.75 -10.44 -12.28
C ASP A 72 -4.84 -11.86 -12.84
N SER A 73 -4.86 -11.99 -14.16
CA SER A 73 -5.00 -13.28 -14.86
C SER A 73 -3.83 -14.23 -14.61
N ARG A 74 -2.69 -13.74 -14.13
CA ARG A 74 -1.51 -14.57 -13.81
C ARG A 74 -1.67 -15.38 -12.52
N PHE A 75 -2.67 -15.04 -11.70
CA PHE A 75 -2.98 -15.70 -10.42
C PHE A 75 -4.28 -16.52 -10.46
N LYS A 76 -4.79 -16.84 -11.67
CA LYS A 76 -5.92 -17.73 -11.88
C LYS A 76 -5.46 -19.18 -12.07
#